data_AF-T1F6D6-F1
#
_entry.id   AF-T1F6D6-F1
#
_cell.length_a   1.000
_cell.length_b   1.000
_cell.length_c   1.000
_cell.angle_alpha   90.00
_cell.angle_beta   90.00
_cell.angle_gamma   90.00
#
_symmetry.space_group_name_H-M   'P 1'
#
loop_
_entity.id
_entity.type
_entity.pdbx_description
1 polymer ?
#
loop_
_entity_poly.entity_id
_entity_poly.type
_entity_poly.pdbx_seq_one_letter_code
_entity_poly.pdbx_strand_id
1 'polypeptide(L)'
;MATYCSQLLPRKQSTNTNQIKKHDSDKLNTPFTVATWNAGTLYQIEKFENVEQEMKRMNLSILRLSKTWWKKSGIITFEKGKFIYSGDDSHKRGLGVLLNKELSENLEGFWAVSDKV
;
A
#
# COMPACT_ATOMS: atom_id res chain seq x y z
N MET A 1 15.79 -5.14 38.31
CA MET A 1 16.42 -4.59 37.10
C MET A 1 16.13 -5.56 35.96
N ALA A 2 15.24 -5.19 35.03
CA ALA A 2 14.86 -6.06 33.92
C ALA A 2 15.83 -5.83 32.74
N THR A 3 16.57 -6.87 32.38
CA THR A 3 17.53 -6.86 31.26
C THR A 3 16.78 -6.91 29.93
N TYR A 4 16.96 -5.89 29.10
CA TYR A 4 16.43 -5.82 27.74
C TYR A 4 17.16 -6.83 26.85
N CYS A 5 16.45 -7.83 26.32
CA CYS A 5 16.98 -8.82 25.39
C CYS A 5 16.75 -8.31 23.95
N SER A 6 17.79 -7.76 23.33
CA SER A 6 17.78 -7.38 21.91
C SER A 6 17.92 -8.62 21.03
N GLN A 7 16.81 -9.32 20.77
CA GLN A 7 16.75 -10.36 19.76
C GLN A 7 16.74 -9.70 18.37
N LEU A 8 17.91 -9.66 17.74
CA LEU A 8 18.05 -9.41 16.31
C LEU A 8 17.30 -10.52 15.56
N LEU A 9 16.19 -10.17 14.89
CA LEU A 9 15.55 -11.08 13.96
C LEU A 9 16.54 -11.39 12.82
N PRO A 10 16.68 -12.65 12.38
CA PRO A 10 17.60 -13.00 11.32
C PRO A 10 17.19 -12.31 10.02
N ARG A 11 18.14 -11.57 9.42
CA ARG A 11 18.03 -11.00 8.08
C ARG A 11 17.77 -12.16 7.11
N LYS A 12 16.55 -12.24 6.56
CA LYS A 12 16.23 -13.21 5.50
C LYS A 12 17.24 -13.01 4.37
N GLN A 13 17.93 -14.09 4.03
CA GLN A 13 18.87 -14.13 2.94
C GLN A 13 18.14 -13.73 1.65
N SER A 14 18.75 -12.79 0.90
CA SER A 14 18.29 -12.37 -0.41
C SER A 14 18.16 -13.60 -1.31
N THR A 15 16.93 -13.90 -1.73
CA THR A 15 16.65 -14.95 -2.71
C THR A 15 17.13 -14.51 -4.09
N ASN A 16 18.23 -15.14 -4.52
CA ASN A 16 18.59 -15.52 -5.90
C ASN A 16 18.24 -14.54 -7.03
N THR A 17 19.21 -13.70 -7.42
CA THR A 17 19.19 -12.75 -8.55
C THR A 17 19.30 -13.41 -9.93
N ASN A 18 18.86 -14.67 -10.08
CA ASN A 18 19.07 -15.45 -11.31
C ASN A 18 17.78 -15.81 -12.03
N GLN A 19 16.73 -14.98 -11.99
CA GLN A 19 15.65 -14.97 -12.99
C GLN A 19 14.98 -13.59 -13.09
N ILE A 20 15.72 -12.56 -13.50
CA ILE A 20 15.06 -11.38 -14.10
C ILE A 20 14.57 -11.85 -15.47
N LYS A 21 13.34 -12.36 -15.53
CA LYS A 21 12.66 -12.67 -16.78
C LYS A 21 12.71 -11.41 -17.64
N LYS A 22 13.22 -11.51 -18.87
CA LYS A 22 13.11 -10.44 -19.86
C LYS A 22 11.62 -10.12 -19.98
N HIS A 23 11.22 -8.97 -19.44
CA HIS A 23 9.84 -8.53 -19.53
C HIS A 23 9.61 -8.14 -20.99
N ASP A 24 8.55 -8.67 -21.60
CA ASP A 24 8.16 -8.34 -22.97
C ASP A 24 8.10 -6.81 -23.10
N SER A 25 8.82 -6.25 -24.08
CA SER A 25 8.94 -4.80 -24.25
C SER A 25 7.58 -4.11 -24.44
N ASP A 26 6.60 -4.84 -24.94
CA ASP A 26 5.25 -4.35 -25.20
C ASP A 26 4.44 -4.14 -23.91
N LYS A 27 4.78 -4.85 -22.83
CA LYS A 27 4.15 -4.74 -21.52
C LYS A 27 4.66 -3.56 -20.69
N LEU A 28 5.67 -2.84 -21.18
CA LEU A 28 6.23 -1.63 -20.55
C LEU A 28 5.54 -0.34 -21.02
N ASN A 29 4.69 -0.41 -22.04
CA ASN A 29 3.99 0.75 -22.62
C ASN A 29 2.59 0.98 -22.04
N THR A 30 2.17 0.20 -21.03
CA THR A 30 0.92 0.47 -20.31
C THR A 30 1.10 1.69 -19.41
N PRO A 31 0.35 2.79 -19.65
CA PRO A 31 0.51 4.00 -18.88
C PRO A 31 0.11 3.76 -17.42
N PHE A 32 1.00 4.08 -16.50
CA PHE A 32 0.70 4.09 -15.06
C PHE A 32 -0.18 5.29 -14.73
N THR A 33 -1.39 5.02 -14.27
CA THR A 33 -2.35 6.03 -13.86
C THR A 33 -2.31 6.18 -12.34
N VAL A 34 -1.92 7.38 -11.89
CA VAL A 34 -1.78 7.70 -10.46
C VAL A 34 -2.72 8.85 -10.12
N ALA A 35 -3.47 8.70 -9.03
CA ALA A 35 -4.31 9.77 -8.49
C ALA A 35 -4.10 9.95 -6.99
N THR A 36 -4.47 11.13 -6.50
CA THR A 36 -4.53 11.43 -5.06
C THR A 36 -5.93 11.89 -4.71
N TRP A 37 -6.53 11.29 -3.69
CA TRP A 37 -7.85 11.64 -3.21
C TRP A 37 -7.84 11.86 -1.69
N ASN A 38 -8.35 13.02 -1.29
CA ASN A 38 -8.70 13.27 0.10
C ASN A 38 -10.08 12.68 0.42
N ALA A 39 -10.12 11.50 1.03
CA ALA A 39 -11.37 10.82 1.37
C ALA A 39 -12.11 11.47 2.56
N GLY A 40 -11.46 12.40 3.29
CA GLY A 40 -12.01 13.04 4.48
C GLY A 40 -12.06 12.12 5.70
N THR A 41 -12.75 10.97 5.60
CA THR A 41 -12.74 9.86 6.58
C THR A 41 -12.96 8.51 5.88
N LEU A 42 -12.12 7.51 6.17
CA LEU A 42 -12.24 6.12 5.67
C LEU A 42 -12.50 5.13 6.81
N TYR A 43 -13.09 5.60 7.91
CA TYR A 43 -13.38 4.77 9.08
C TYR A 43 -14.51 3.75 8.83
N GLN A 44 -15.40 4.05 7.89
CA GLN A 44 -16.52 3.19 7.52
C GLN A 44 -16.16 2.31 6.32
N ILE A 45 -16.44 1.01 6.44
CA ILE A 45 -16.18 0.01 5.39
C ILE A 45 -16.87 0.38 4.06
N GLU A 46 -18.10 0.90 4.14
CA GLU A 46 -18.90 1.33 2.97
C GLU A 46 -18.18 2.40 2.13
N LYS A 47 -17.39 3.28 2.77
CA LYS A 47 -16.62 4.29 2.04
C LYS A 47 -15.44 3.71 1.29
N PHE A 48 -14.85 2.63 1.81
CA PHE A 48 -13.74 1.95 1.14
C PHE A 48 -14.22 1.26 -0.15
N GLU A 49 -15.41 0.66 -0.15
CA GLU A 49 -16.01 0.07 -1.35
C GLU A 49 -16.24 1.11 -2.46
N ASN A 50 -16.71 2.31 -2.11
CA ASN A 50 -16.82 3.42 -3.07
C ASN A 50 -15.47 3.81 -3.65
N VAL A 51 -14.41 3.85 -2.83
CA VAL A 51 -13.05 4.14 -3.31
C VAL A 51 -12.56 3.07 -4.28
N GLU A 52 -12.82 1.79 -4.01
CA GLU A 52 -12.49 0.71 -4.94
C GLU A 52 -13.24 0.83 -6.28
N GLN A 53 -14.54 1.14 -6.23
CA GLN A 53 -15.35 1.34 -7.44
C GLN A 53 -14.82 2.50 -8.26
N GLU A 54 -14.43 3.59 -7.60
CA GLU A 54 -13.92 4.78 -8.26
C GLU A 54 -12.52 4.54 -8.87
N MET A 55 -11.67 3.78 -8.18
CA MET A 55 -10.38 3.33 -8.72
C MET A 55 -10.56 2.51 -10.00
N LYS A 56 -11.58 1.63 -10.03
CA LYS A 56 -11.94 0.85 -11.23
C LYS A 56 -12.53 1.74 -12.34
N ARG A 57 -13.43 2.67 -11.99
CA ARG A 57 -14.08 3.59 -12.94
C ARG A 57 -13.07 4.44 -13.68
N MET A 58 -12.06 4.93 -12.97
CA MET A 58 -10.99 5.76 -13.53
C MET A 58 -9.80 4.97 -14.09
N ASN A 59 -9.87 3.62 -14.07
CA ASN A 59 -8.79 2.74 -14.48
C ASN A 59 -7.43 3.12 -13.86
N LEU A 60 -7.43 3.37 -12.54
CA LEU A 60 -6.24 3.79 -11.81
C LEU A 60 -5.35 2.59 -11.46
N SER A 61 -4.04 2.77 -11.62
CA SER A 61 -3.05 1.80 -11.14
C SER A 61 -2.74 2.02 -9.65
N ILE A 62 -2.58 3.29 -9.25
CA ILE A 62 -2.24 3.69 -7.87
C ILE A 62 -3.16 4.83 -7.42
N LEU A 63 -3.76 4.70 -6.24
CA LEU A 63 -4.54 5.76 -5.62
C LEU A 63 -4.02 6.07 -4.22
N ARG A 64 -3.53 7.29 -4.02
CA ARG A 64 -3.14 7.81 -2.72
C ARG A 64 -4.35 8.36 -1.99
N LEU A 65 -4.58 7.91 -0.76
CA LEU A 65 -5.64 8.37 0.13
C LEU A 65 -5.04 9.15 1.30
N SER A 66 -5.55 10.35 1.57
CA SER A 66 -5.20 11.13 2.75
C SER A 66 -6.35 11.18 3.74
N LYS A 67 -6.05 11.39 5.03
CA LYS A 67 -7.03 11.44 6.13
C LYS A 67 -7.82 10.13 6.20
N THR A 68 -7.10 9.01 6.29
CA THR A 68 -7.72 7.69 6.41
C THR A 68 -8.27 7.44 7.83
N TRP A 69 -7.63 8.00 8.86
CA TRP A 69 -7.95 7.78 10.30
C TRP A 69 -7.73 6.33 10.75
N TRP A 70 -6.83 5.59 10.08
CA TRP A 70 -6.45 4.23 10.46
C TRP A 70 -5.35 4.28 11.51
N LYS A 71 -5.32 3.32 12.45
CA LYS A 71 -4.25 3.19 13.44
C LYS A 71 -3.12 2.31 12.94
N LYS A 72 -1.90 2.64 13.32
CA LYS A 72 -0.68 1.88 12.98
C LYS A 72 -0.44 1.83 11.47
N SER A 73 0.61 1.13 11.07
CA SER A 73 0.88 0.83 9.66
C SER A 73 0.58 -0.62 9.36
N GLY A 74 0.13 -0.91 8.14
CA GLY A 74 -0.27 -2.26 7.76
C GLY A 74 -0.61 -2.37 6.29
N ILE A 75 -1.01 -3.59 5.92
CA ILE A 75 -1.48 -3.91 4.58
C ILE A 75 -2.79 -4.68 4.67
N ILE A 76 -3.76 -4.29 3.86
CA ILE A 76 -5.01 -5.01 3.67
C ILE A 76 -4.96 -5.60 2.27
N THR A 77 -5.19 -6.90 2.17
CA THR A 77 -5.36 -7.55 0.87
C THR A 77 -6.83 -7.83 0.66
N PHE A 78 -7.34 -7.44 -0.51
CA PHE A 78 -8.72 -7.66 -0.93
C PHE A 78 -8.70 -8.16 -2.38
N GLU A 79 -9.86 -8.60 -2.89
CA GLU A 79 -9.94 -9.28 -4.19
C GLU A 79 -9.35 -8.46 -5.35
N LYS A 80 -9.52 -7.14 -5.30
CA LYS A 80 -9.14 -6.22 -6.38
C LYS A 80 -7.76 -5.60 -6.21
N GLY A 81 -7.03 -5.90 -5.13
CA GLY A 81 -5.69 -5.37 -4.90
C GLY A 81 -5.24 -5.32 -3.45
N LYS A 82 -4.34 -4.38 -3.16
CA LYS A 82 -3.76 -4.20 -1.82
C LYS A 82 -3.85 -2.74 -1.39
N PHE A 83 -4.20 -2.52 -0.14
CA PHE A 83 -4.20 -1.21 0.50
C PHE A 83 -3.10 -1.17 1.55
N ILE A 84 -2.07 -0.36 1.29
CA ILE A 84 -1.00 -0.09 2.22
C ILE A 84 -1.38 1.15 2.99
N TYR A 85 -1.32 1.13 4.32
CA TYR A 85 -1.64 2.30 5.11
C TYR A 85 -0.60 2.55 6.19
N SER A 86 -0.48 3.82 6.55
CA SER A 86 0.30 4.29 7.67
C SER A 86 -0.51 5.29 8.47
N GLY A 87 -0.59 5.07 9.76
CA GLY A 87 -1.37 5.85 10.69
C GLY A 87 -0.69 5.97 12.04
N ASP A 88 -1.04 7.04 12.74
CA ASP A 88 -0.57 7.36 14.08
C ASP A 88 -1.58 6.86 15.13
N ASP A 89 -1.12 6.61 16.36
CA ASP A 89 -1.95 6.17 17.48
C ASP A 89 -3.02 7.21 17.87
N SER A 90 -2.80 8.47 17.46
CA SER A 90 -3.68 9.61 17.74
C SER A 90 -4.96 9.66 16.89
N HIS A 91 -5.18 8.74 15.94
CA HIS A 91 -6.36 8.67 15.04
C HIS A 91 -6.59 9.90 14.13
N LYS A 92 -5.81 10.97 14.27
CA LYS A 92 -6.03 12.25 13.58
C LYS A 92 -5.36 12.31 12.21
N ARG A 93 -4.46 11.35 11.94
CA ARG A 93 -3.58 11.34 10.77
C ARG A 93 -3.50 9.94 10.21
N GLY A 94 -3.45 9.87 8.88
CA GLY A 94 -3.42 8.61 8.18
C GLY A 94 -3.28 8.81 6.69
N LEU A 95 -2.32 8.07 6.13
CA LEU A 95 -2.09 7.95 4.71
C LEU A 95 -2.38 6.53 4.28
N GLY A 96 -2.89 6.36 3.07
CA GLY A 96 -2.98 5.08 2.42
C GLY A 96 -2.60 5.15 0.96
N VAL A 97 -2.16 4.02 0.42
CA VAL A 97 -1.90 3.80 -0.99
C VAL A 97 -2.66 2.53 -1.38
N LEU A 98 -3.64 2.69 -2.25
CA LEU A 98 -4.39 1.63 -2.86
C LEU A 98 -3.73 1.24 -4.18
N LEU A 99 -3.44 -0.04 -4.34
CA LEU A 99 -2.84 -0.62 -5.52
C LEU A 99 -3.86 -1.53 -6.20
N ASN A 100 -3.93 -1.45 -7.53
CA ASN A 100 -4.72 -2.40 -8.30
C ASN A 100 -4.10 -3.81 -8.21
N LYS A 101 -4.85 -4.82 -8.66
CA LYS A 101 -4.42 -6.22 -8.60
C LYS A 101 -3.06 -6.46 -9.27
N GLU A 102 -2.87 -5.98 -10.50
CA GLU A 102 -1.65 -6.20 -11.27
C GLU A 102 -0.40 -5.63 -10.57
N LEU A 103 -0.48 -4.42 -10.01
CA LEU A 103 0.64 -3.85 -9.26
C LEU A 103 0.83 -4.52 -7.91
N SER A 104 -0.26 -4.95 -7.29
CA SER A 104 -0.20 -5.58 -5.97
C SER A 104 0.52 -6.94 -5.99
N GLU A 105 0.50 -7.64 -7.12
CA GLU A 105 1.22 -8.91 -7.32
C GLU A 105 2.73 -8.69 -7.47
N ASN A 106 3.15 -7.53 -7.97
CA ASN A 106 4.55 -7.14 -8.13
C ASN A 106 5.13 -6.38 -6.92
N LEU A 107 4.35 -6.21 -5.84
CA LEU A 107 4.80 -5.55 -4.63
C LEU A 107 5.62 -6.50 -3.74
N GLU A 108 6.94 -6.28 -3.66
CA GLU A 108 7.83 -7.07 -2.80
C GLU A 108 7.73 -6.69 -1.31
N GLY A 109 7.51 -5.41 -1.01
CA GLY A 109 7.43 -4.91 0.36
C GLY A 109 7.16 -3.42 0.44
N PHE A 110 6.90 -2.92 1.64
CA PHE A 110 6.72 -1.50 1.89
C PHE A 110 7.38 -1.09 3.22
N TRP A 111 7.84 0.15 3.28
CA TRP A 111 8.33 0.77 4.50
C TRP A 111 7.59 2.10 4.71
N ALA A 112 6.77 2.17 5.75
CA ALA A 112 6.06 3.39 6.10
C ALA A 112 7.03 4.35 6.82
N VAL A 113 7.41 5.44 6.14
CA VAL A 113 8.36 6.44 6.69
C VAL A 113 7.63 7.50 7.53
N SER A 114 6.46 7.97 7.08
CA SER A 114 5.73 9.04 7.73
C SER A 114 4.24 8.96 7.46
N ASP A 115 3.47 9.49 8.41
CA ASP A 115 2.03 9.74 8.34
C ASP A 115 1.69 11.12 7.73
N LYS A 116 2.70 11.88 7.26
CA LYS A 116 2.58 13.25 6.70
C LYS A 116 3.44 13.45 5.44
N VAL A 117 3.13 14.51 4.69
CA VAL A 117 4.01 15.16 3.69
C VAL A 117 4.31 16.55 4.21
#